data_AF-A0AAU6CE05-F1
#
_entry.id   AF-A0AAU6CE05-F1
#
_cell.length_a   1.000
_cell.length_b   1.000
_cell.length_c   1.000
_cell.angle_alpha   90.00
_cell.angle_beta   90.00
_cell.angle_gamma   90.00
#
_symmetry.space_group_name_H-M   'P 1'
#
loop_
_entity.id
_entity.type
_entity.pdbx_description
1 polymer ?
#
loop_
_entity_poly.entity_id
_entity_poly.type
_entity_poly.pdbx_seq_one_letter_code
_entity_poly.pdbx_strand_id
1 'polypeptide(L)'
;MTADPTTNPSATHRVWTIARIQNTLTSPVLIRRFLLDISHAPDHQVMNVFTAWQRVAASIEANASGATTTAEHGEPSTGHRNCNSDHERG
;
A
#
# COMPACT_ATOMS: atom_id res chain seq x y z
N MET A 1 33.60 -26.47 -18.80
CA MET A 1 33.41 -25.62 -17.60
C MET A 1 32.16 -24.79 -17.86
N THR A 2 31.19 -24.98 -16.98
CA THR A 2 29.77 -24.64 -17.12
C THR A 2 29.55 -23.16 -16.82
N ALA A 3 28.98 -22.40 -17.77
CA ALA A 3 28.39 -21.09 -17.50
C ALA A 3 26.95 -21.14 -17.99
N ASP A 4 26.05 -21.17 -17.01
CA ASP A 4 24.59 -21.24 -17.10
C ASP A 4 24.04 -20.05 -17.93
N PRO A 5 23.18 -20.27 -18.94
CA PRO A 5 22.61 -19.18 -19.70
C PRO A 5 21.54 -18.44 -18.89
N THR A 6 21.94 -17.28 -18.39
CA THR A 6 21.14 -16.06 -18.44
C THR A 6 19.95 -16.06 -17.47
N THR A 7 20.29 -15.79 -16.20
CA THR A 7 19.60 -14.79 -15.39
C THR A 7 18.96 -13.73 -16.30
N ASN A 8 17.64 -13.66 -16.32
CA ASN A 8 16.86 -12.61 -16.97
C ASN A 8 16.74 -11.41 -16.00
N PRO A 9 17.43 -10.28 -16.21
CA PRO A 9 17.36 -9.14 -15.29
C PRO A 9 16.24 -8.14 -15.60
N SER A 10 15.31 -8.43 -16.53
CA SER A 10 14.56 -7.33 -17.19
C SER A 10 13.03 -7.42 -17.22
N ALA A 11 12.40 -8.29 -16.44
CA ALA A 11 10.93 -8.25 -16.28
C ALA A 11 10.55 -7.55 -14.97
N THR A 12 10.66 -6.22 -14.92
CA THR A 12 10.14 -5.36 -13.83
C THR A 12 8.61 -5.26 -13.82
N HIS A 13 7.90 -6.34 -14.16
CA HIS A 13 6.57 -6.54 -13.58
C HIS A 13 6.80 -6.63 -12.07
N ARG A 14 6.23 -5.71 -11.29
CA ARG A 14 6.33 -5.65 -9.82
C ARG A 14 5.67 -6.89 -9.18
N VAL A 15 6.20 -8.08 -9.45
CA VAL A 15 5.71 -9.34 -8.88
C VAL A 15 5.93 -9.27 -7.37
N TRP A 16 4.88 -9.55 -6.62
CA TRP A 16 4.99 -9.70 -5.18
C TRP A 16 5.60 -11.08 -4.91
N THR A 17 6.79 -11.08 -4.33
CA THR A 17 7.50 -12.28 -3.87
C THR A 17 7.51 -12.31 -2.34
N ILE A 18 7.70 -13.50 -1.75
CA ILE A 18 7.84 -13.67 -0.29
C ILE A 18 8.92 -12.73 0.27
N ALA A 19 10.09 -12.67 -0.38
CA ALA A 19 11.20 -11.81 0.03
C ALA A 19 10.82 -10.31 -0.04
N ARG A 20 10.05 -9.89 -1.06
CA ARG A 20 9.60 -8.50 -1.17
C ARG A 20 8.61 -8.13 -0.08
N ILE A 21 7.64 -9.00 0.22
CA ILE A 21 6.69 -8.78 1.33
C ILE A 21 7.45 -8.64 2.64
N GLN A 22 8.40 -9.52 2.93
CA GLN A 22 9.23 -9.43 4.15
C GLN A 22 10.01 -8.12 4.24
N ASN A 23 10.63 -7.70 3.13
CA ASN A 23 11.37 -6.44 3.06
C ASN A 23 10.48 -5.22 3.29
N THR A 24 9.24 -5.24 2.77
CA THR A 24 8.27 -4.14 2.98
C THR A 24 7.74 -4.11 4.41
N LEU A 25 7.49 -5.26 5.03
CA LEU A 25 6.90 -5.33 6.37
C LEU A 25 7.77 -4.68 7.45
N THR A 26 9.11 -4.70 7.29
CA THR A 26 10.18 -4.13 8.17
C THR A 26 10.12 -4.48 9.67
N SER A 27 8.99 -4.95 10.19
CA SER A 27 8.74 -5.37 11.57
C SER A 27 8.97 -6.87 11.71
N PRO A 28 9.86 -7.30 12.63
CA PRO A 28 10.14 -8.72 12.85
C PRO A 28 8.90 -9.48 13.34
N VAL A 29 7.95 -8.81 13.99
CA VAL A 29 6.68 -9.41 14.45
C VAL A 29 5.79 -9.74 13.25
N LEU A 30 5.64 -8.80 12.31
CA LEU A 30 4.84 -9.01 11.10
C LEU A 30 5.45 -10.08 10.18
N ILE A 31 6.77 -10.08 10.03
CA ILE A 31 7.49 -11.10 9.25
C ILE A 31 7.25 -12.50 9.82
N ARG A 32 7.35 -12.68 11.14
CA ARG A 32 7.06 -13.97 11.79
C ARG A 32 5.60 -14.37 11.60
N ARG A 33 4.66 -13.43 11.74
CA ARG A 33 3.24 -13.71 11.57
C ARG A 33 2.92 -14.17 10.15
N PHE A 34 3.46 -13.47 9.15
CA PHE A 34 3.33 -13.85 7.74
C PHE A 34 3.85 -15.26 7.47
N LEU A 35 5.03 -15.60 7.98
CA LEU A 35 5.61 -16.93 7.82
C LEU A 35 4.76 -18.01 8.51
N LEU A 36 4.29 -17.76 9.72
CA LEU A 36 3.40 -18.69 10.43
C LEU A 36 2.08 -18.89 9.67
N ASP A 37 1.45 -17.81 9.20
CA ASP A 37 0.18 -17.89 8.50
C ASP A 37 0.33 -18.65 7.16
N ILE A 38 1.44 -18.49 6.44
CA ILE A 38 1.73 -19.27 5.22
C ILE A 38 2.04 -20.73 5.54
N SER A 39 2.86 -21.00 6.56
CA SER A 39 3.26 -22.36 6.91
C SER A 39 2.13 -23.19 7.54
N HIS A 40 1.16 -22.54 8.19
CA HIS A 40 0.00 -23.21 8.78
C HIS A 40 -1.25 -23.22 7.87
N ALA A 41 -1.25 -22.47 6.77
CA ALA A 41 -2.36 -22.50 5.84
C ALA A 41 -2.42 -23.83 5.07
N PRO A 42 -3.61 -24.41 4.88
CA PRO A 42 -3.76 -25.55 3.97
C PRO A 42 -3.48 -25.10 2.53
N ASP A 43 -2.96 -26.00 1.68
CA ASP A 43 -2.43 -25.69 0.34
C ASP A 43 -3.32 -24.79 -0.52
N HIS A 44 -4.63 -25.01 -0.49
CA HIS A 44 -5.62 -24.23 -1.24
C HIS A 44 -5.82 -22.79 -0.71
N GLN A 45 -5.43 -22.52 0.53
CA GLN A 45 -5.52 -21.19 1.17
C GLN A 45 -4.19 -20.46 1.22
N VAL A 46 -3.05 -21.12 0.98
CA VAL A 46 -1.73 -20.47 0.99
C VAL A 46 -1.69 -19.26 0.05
N MET A 47 -2.28 -19.38 -1.14
CA MET A 47 -2.38 -18.25 -2.09
C MET A 47 -3.32 -17.14 -1.62
N ASN A 48 -4.39 -17.47 -0.89
CA ASN A 48 -5.30 -16.48 -0.34
C ASN A 48 -4.62 -15.69 0.79
N VAL A 49 -3.91 -16.38 1.68
CA VAL A 49 -3.08 -15.78 2.74
C VAL A 49 -2.00 -14.91 2.13
N PHE A 50 -1.30 -15.41 1.11
CA PHE A 50 -0.30 -14.63 0.37
C PHE A 50 -0.88 -13.34 -0.23
N THR A 51 -2.05 -13.43 -0.87
CA THR A 51 -2.74 -12.28 -1.47
C THR A 51 -3.17 -11.25 -0.42
N ALA A 52 -3.62 -11.69 0.75
CA ALA A 52 -3.96 -10.81 1.86
C ALA A 52 -2.72 -10.05 2.35
N TRP A 53 -1.60 -10.75 2.55
CA TRP A 53 -0.33 -10.14 2.95
C TRP A 53 0.27 -9.24 1.88
N GLN A 54 0.10 -9.56 0.59
CA GLN A 54 0.45 -8.68 -0.52
C GLN A 54 -0.30 -7.35 -0.43
N ARG A 55 -1.60 -7.34 -0.11
CA ARG A 55 -2.37 -6.08 0.05
C ARG A 55 -1.87 -5.24 1.22
N VAL A 56 -1.56 -5.89 2.34
CA VAL A 56 -0.98 -5.21 3.52
C VAL A 56 0.37 -4.59 3.16
N ALA A 57 1.25 -5.35 2.51
CA ALA A 57 2.55 -4.84 2.07
C ALA A 57 2.42 -3.70 1.05
N ALA A 58 1.51 -3.80 0.08
CA ALA A 58 1.26 -2.73 -0.89
C ALA A 58 0.77 -1.45 -0.20
N SER A 59 -0.08 -1.55 0.82
CA SER A 59 -0.53 -0.40 1.61
C SER A 59 0.62 0.24 2.40
N ILE A 60 1.52 -0.56 2.98
CA ILE A 60 2.71 -0.06 3.68
C ILE A 60 3.66 0.64 2.70
N GLU A 61 3.93 0.05 1.53
CA GLU A 61 4.78 0.67 0.49
C GLU A 61 4.18 1.99 -0.02
N ALA A 62 2.85 2.05 -0.19
CA ALA A 62 2.13 3.24 -0.58
C ALA A 62 2.17 4.34 0.51
N ASN A 63 2.01 3.98 1.78
CA ASN A 63 2.10 4.92 2.90
C ASN A 63 3.53 5.43 3.13
N ALA A 64 4.54 4.56 2.96
CA ALA A 64 5.94 4.94 3.05
C ALA A 64 6.36 5.89 1.91
N SER A 65 5.81 5.69 0.71
CA SER A 65 6.06 6.55 -0.45
C SER A 65 5.16 7.81 -0.47
N GLY A 66 4.05 7.76 0.27
CA GLY A 66 2.98 8.75 0.30
C GLY A 66 3.15 9.87 1.34
N ALA A 67 4.32 10.00 1.98
CA ALA A 67 4.63 11.08 2.91
C ALA A 67 4.61 12.50 2.28
N THR A 68 4.13 12.65 1.03
CA THR A 68 3.88 13.95 0.40
C THR A 68 2.53 14.04 -0.34
N THR A 69 1.47 13.34 0.09
CA THR A 69 0.10 13.76 -0.31
C THR A 69 -0.92 13.40 0.77
N THR A 70 -0.90 14.15 1.87
CA THR A 70 -2.14 14.53 2.55
C THR A 70 -2.77 15.65 1.72
N ALA A 71 -3.32 15.29 0.56
CA ALA A 71 -4.29 16.15 -0.12
C ALA A 71 -5.62 15.98 0.62
N GLU A 72 -5.90 16.94 1.48
CA GLU A 72 -7.17 17.70 1.44
C GLU A 72 -8.35 16.96 0.79
N HIS A 73 -8.98 16.05 1.53
CA HIS A 73 -10.33 15.60 1.17
C HIS A 73 -11.32 16.20 2.16
N GLY A 74 -11.83 17.39 1.82
CA GLY A 74 -12.91 18.00 2.57
C GLY A 74 -13.20 19.49 2.36
N GLU A 75 -12.99 20.08 1.18
CA GLU A 75 -13.70 21.34 0.89
C GLU A 75 -14.08 21.46 -0.60
N PRO A 76 -15.37 21.31 -0.92
CA PRO A 76 -15.99 22.14 -1.93
C PRO A 76 -16.75 23.28 -1.23
N SER A 77 -16.23 24.49 -1.42
CA SER A 77 -16.93 25.77 -1.30
C SER A 77 -18.45 25.68 -1.43
N THR A 78 -19.18 26.35 -0.55
CA THR A 78 -20.08 27.49 -0.87
C THR A 78 -20.96 27.77 0.36
N GLY A 79 -20.36 28.41 1.38
CA GLY A 79 -21.10 29.14 2.40
C GLY A 79 -21.05 30.61 2.02
N HIS A 80 -22.09 31.07 1.32
CA HIS A 80 -22.34 32.47 0.97
C HIS A 80 -21.85 33.42 2.08
N ARG A 81 -20.76 34.14 1.80
CA ARG A 81 -20.37 35.34 2.54
C ARG A 81 -21.52 36.32 2.33
N ASN A 82 -22.43 36.42 3.29
CA ASN A 82 -23.55 37.33 3.24
C ASN A 82 -22.99 38.75 3.10
N CYS A 83 -23.15 39.29 1.89
CA CYS A 83 -22.79 40.66 1.58
C CYS A 83 -23.66 41.58 2.44
N ASN A 84 -22.99 42.51 3.10
CA ASN A 84 -23.54 43.62 3.85
C ASN A 84 -24.57 44.38 2.99
N SER A 85 -25.86 44.15 3.20
CA SER A 85 -26.92 45.01 2.66
C SER A 85 -27.10 46.20 3.60
N ASP A 86 -26.26 47.20 3.38
CA ASP A 86 -26.59 48.58 3.66
C ASP A 86 -27.72 49.00 2.70
N HIS A 87 -28.95 49.13 3.23
CA HIS A 87 -30.03 49.93 2.61
C HIS A 87 -31.10 50.34 3.65
N GLU A 88 -30.89 51.53 4.20
CA GLU A 88 -31.86 52.64 4.30
C GLU A 88 -33.24 52.48 4.99
N ARG A 89 -33.53 53.54 5.79
CA ARG A 89 -34.83 54.17 6.13
C ARG A 89 -35.53 53.79 7.45
N GLY A 90 -35.24 54.59 8.47
CA GLY A 90 -36.19 55.07 9.47
C GLY A 90 -36.13 56.60 9.52
#